data_AF-A0A7C2R3P8-F1
#
_entry.id   AF-A0A7C2R3P8-F1
#
_cell.length_a   1.000
_cell.length_b   1.000
_cell.length_c   1.000
_cell.angle_alpha   90.00
_cell.angle_beta   90.00
_cell.angle_gamma   90.00
#
_symmetry.space_group_name_H-M   'P 1'
#
loop_
_entity.id
_entity.type
_entity.pdbx_description
1 polymer ?
#
loop_
_entity_poly.entity_id
_entity_poly.type
_entity_poly.pdbx_seq_one_letter_code
_entity_poly.pdbx_strand_id
1 'polypeptide(L)'
;MRGKISLIAVLFLFLGAVWELSAQSVTPTPTPSLTPTPTPGITPTPSPGVSPTPTPGPTPVPEPYTKDEFPQWAKDLRRAEIIFFGSLPFSFLFAFEGVEIGRYLAHGQDPAYQPWPFRSTAPREYTLEEQLWVVGSAIVISGLVALVDYIIGQALRSGEL
;
A
#
# COMPACT_ATOMS: atom_id res chain seq x y z
N MET A 1 1.90 28.09 23.93
CA MET A 1 2.41 26.76 24.32
C MET A 1 1.25 25.79 24.62
N ARG A 2 0.50 25.31 23.60
CA ARG A 2 -0.66 24.41 23.82
C ARG A 2 -0.77 23.23 22.84
N GLY A 3 0.17 23.04 21.90
CA GLY A 3 0.06 22.03 20.84
C GLY A 3 0.88 20.75 21.02
N LYS A 4 1.77 20.65 22.02
CA LYS A 4 2.77 19.56 22.08
C LYS A 4 2.28 18.27 22.77
N ILE A 5 1.16 18.31 23.48
CA ILE A 5 0.62 17.16 24.24
C ILE A 5 -0.21 16.23 23.34
N SER A 6 -0.59 16.65 22.12
CA SER A 6 -1.46 15.85 21.25
C SER A 6 -0.74 14.80 20.40
N LEU A 7 0.56 14.95 20.12
CA LEU A 7 1.29 14.02 19.23
C LEU A 7 1.57 12.67 19.90
N ILE A 8 1.91 12.70 21.19
CA ILE A 8 2.16 11.49 22.00
C ILE A 8 0.83 10.81 22.37
N ALA A 9 -0.23 11.58 22.61
CA ALA A 9 -1.56 11.04 22.87
C ALA A 9 -2.18 10.34 21.64
N VAL A 10 -1.92 10.83 20.42
CA VAL A 10 -2.32 10.13 19.18
C VAL A 10 -1.48 8.86 18.98
N LEU A 11 -0.17 8.91 19.22
CA LEU A 11 0.68 7.72 19.15
C LEU A 11 0.27 6.62 20.16
N PHE A 12 -0.16 7.00 21.37
CA PHE A 12 -0.66 6.08 22.41
C PHE A 12 -2.11 5.63 22.20
N LEU A 13 -2.98 6.45 21.59
CA LEU A 13 -4.35 6.04 21.23
C LEU A 13 -4.37 5.02 20.08
N PHE A 14 -3.35 5.02 19.21
CA PHE A 14 -3.26 4.05 18.11
C PHE A 14 -2.54 2.75 18.46
N LEU A 15 -1.69 2.72 19.49
CA LEU A 15 -1.09 1.47 20.01
C LEU A 15 -2.13 0.53 20.65
N GLY A 16 -3.26 1.06 21.15
CA GLY A 16 -4.36 0.27 21.71
C GLY A 16 -5.44 -0.15 20.69
N ALA A 17 -5.57 0.57 19.57
CA ALA A 17 -6.63 0.32 18.59
C ALA A 17 -6.40 -0.92 17.70
N VAL A 18 -5.15 -1.39 17.60
CA VAL A 18 -4.82 -2.62 16.85
C VAL A 18 -5.31 -3.88 17.61
N TRP A 19 -5.68 -3.75 18.90
CA TRP A 19 -6.21 -4.85 19.71
C TRP A 19 -7.71 -5.14 19.50
N GLU A 20 -8.48 -4.29 18.83
CA GLU A 20 -9.95 -4.36 18.83
C GLU A 20 -10.60 -4.51 17.43
N LEU A 21 -9.96 -5.23 16.51
CA LEU A 21 -10.61 -5.59 15.23
C LEU A 21 -10.70 -7.10 15.06
N SER A 22 -11.44 -7.72 15.97
CA SER A 22 -11.91 -9.10 15.80
C SER A 22 -13.13 -9.12 14.87
N ALA A 23 -13.09 -10.06 13.93
CA ALA A 23 -14.19 -10.58 13.09
C ALA A 23 -14.60 -9.79 11.84
N GLN A 24 -13.94 -10.08 10.70
CA GLN A 24 -14.67 -10.35 9.45
C GLN A 24 -14.01 -11.52 8.70
N SER A 25 -14.68 -12.67 8.71
CA SER A 25 -14.34 -13.82 7.88
C SER A 25 -14.81 -13.59 6.44
N VAL A 26 -13.88 -13.48 5.49
CA VAL A 26 -14.21 -13.50 4.05
C VAL A 26 -14.29 -14.94 3.55
N THR A 27 -15.48 -15.35 3.10
CA THR A 27 -15.71 -16.65 2.45
C THR A 27 -15.11 -16.63 1.04
N PRO A 28 -14.32 -17.64 0.62
CA PRO A 28 -13.80 -17.69 -0.74
C PRO A 28 -14.91 -18.03 -1.75
N THR A 29 -15.03 -17.20 -2.81
CA THR A 29 -15.88 -17.46 -3.97
C THR A 29 -15.32 -18.62 -4.80
N PRO A 30 -16.12 -19.61 -5.21
CA PRO A 30 -15.62 -20.72 -6.04
C PRO A 30 -15.23 -20.25 -7.45
N THR A 31 -14.08 -20.73 -7.93
CA THR A 31 -13.54 -20.51 -9.28
C THR A 31 -14.44 -21.18 -10.34
N PRO A 32 -14.92 -20.46 -11.38
CA PRO A 32 -15.66 -21.09 -12.47
C PRO A 32 -14.75 -21.96 -13.34
N SER A 33 -15.24 -23.15 -13.69
CA SER A 33 -14.59 -24.09 -14.61
C SER A 33 -14.65 -23.57 -16.05
N LEU A 34 -13.51 -23.58 -16.74
CA LEU A 34 -13.40 -23.15 -18.14
C LEU A 34 -13.83 -24.28 -19.09
N THR A 35 -14.84 -24.03 -19.92
CA THR A 35 -15.23 -24.90 -21.03
C THR A 35 -14.36 -24.57 -22.26
N PRO A 36 -13.70 -25.54 -22.92
CA PRO A 36 -12.95 -25.26 -24.14
C PRO A 36 -13.90 -24.88 -25.28
N THR A 37 -13.66 -23.71 -25.88
CA THR A 37 -14.38 -23.21 -27.05
C THR A 37 -13.90 -23.94 -28.32
N PRO A 38 -14.79 -24.41 -29.21
CA PRO A 38 -14.39 -25.04 -30.47
C PRO A 38 -13.75 -24.01 -31.43
N THR A 39 -12.67 -24.42 -32.10
CA THR A 39 -11.95 -23.64 -33.11
C THR A 39 -12.82 -23.42 -34.36
N PRO A 40 -13.08 -22.17 -34.79
CA PRO A 40 -13.77 -21.90 -36.05
C PRO A 40 -12.91 -22.28 -37.27
N GLY A 41 -13.54 -22.89 -38.28
CA GLY A 41 -12.90 -23.21 -39.56
C GLY A 41 -12.57 -21.96 -40.37
N ILE A 42 -11.41 -21.99 -41.05
CA ILE A 42 -10.94 -20.91 -41.93
C ILE A 42 -11.82 -20.83 -43.19
N THR A 43 -12.48 -19.70 -43.40
CA THR A 43 -13.11 -19.36 -44.69
C THR A 43 -12.20 -18.34 -45.38
N PRO A 44 -11.78 -18.52 -46.65
CA PRO A 44 -10.97 -17.52 -47.35
C PRO A 44 -11.79 -16.24 -47.55
N THR A 45 -11.30 -15.14 -46.98
CA THR A 45 -11.89 -13.80 -47.13
C THR A 45 -11.67 -13.28 -48.55
N PRO A 46 -12.72 -12.77 -49.26
CA PRO A 46 -12.52 -12.08 -50.53
C PRO A 46 -11.67 -10.82 -50.35
N SER A 47 -10.75 -10.58 -51.28
CA SER A 47 -9.85 -9.43 -51.27
C SER A 47 -10.64 -8.11 -51.26
N PRO A 48 -10.45 -7.22 -50.27
CA PRO A 48 -11.09 -5.90 -50.25
C PRO A 48 -10.61 -5.06 -51.43
N GLY A 49 -11.55 -4.47 -52.17
CA GLY A 49 -11.24 -3.41 -53.14
C GLY A 49 -10.55 -2.24 -52.44
N VAL A 50 -9.51 -1.70 -53.07
CA VAL A 50 -8.77 -0.53 -52.60
C VAL A 50 -9.69 0.70 -52.53
N SER A 51 -10.21 0.96 -51.33
CA SER A 51 -10.80 2.26 -50.97
C SER A 51 -9.65 3.26 -50.78
N PRO A 52 -9.73 4.50 -51.29
CA PRO A 52 -8.70 5.49 -51.05
C PRO A 52 -8.56 5.73 -49.53
N THR A 53 -7.35 5.52 -49.01
CA THR A 53 -7.01 5.83 -47.62
C THR A 53 -7.32 7.31 -47.36
N PRO A 54 -8.19 7.64 -46.37
CA PRO A 54 -8.34 9.03 -45.98
C PRO A 54 -6.98 9.53 -45.48
N THR A 55 -6.49 10.62 -46.07
CA THR A 55 -5.27 11.30 -45.62
C THR A 55 -5.37 11.54 -44.11
N PRO A 56 -4.43 11.04 -43.29
CA PRO A 56 -4.43 11.32 -41.86
C PRO A 56 -4.45 12.84 -41.65
N GLY A 57 -5.45 13.34 -40.94
CA GLY A 57 -5.45 14.72 -40.46
C GLY A 57 -4.26 14.97 -39.53
N PRO A 58 -3.87 16.23 -39.30
CA PRO A 58 -2.80 16.54 -38.36
C PRO A 58 -3.13 15.91 -36.99
N THR A 59 -2.22 15.09 -36.47
CA THR A 59 -2.32 14.56 -35.11
C THR A 59 -2.20 15.74 -34.14
N PRO A 60 -3.17 15.97 -33.24
CA PRO A 60 -3.05 17.04 -32.26
C PRO A 60 -1.83 16.79 -31.38
N VAL A 61 -0.95 17.78 -31.29
CA VAL A 61 0.20 17.74 -30.38
C VAL A 61 -0.35 18.01 -28.98
N PRO A 62 -0.09 17.15 -27.98
CA PRO A 62 -0.55 17.39 -26.62
C PRO A 62 0.08 18.67 -26.06
N GLU A 63 -0.74 19.54 -25.46
CA GLU A 63 -0.26 20.74 -24.79
C GLU A 63 0.49 20.36 -23.50
N PRO A 64 1.59 21.07 -23.16
CA PRO A 64 2.27 20.86 -21.89
C PRO A 64 1.40 21.23 -20.68
N TYR A 65 1.50 20.43 -19.61
CA TYR A 65 0.81 20.70 -18.35
C TYR A 65 1.16 22.07 -17.76
N THR A 66 0.15 22.78 -17.26
CA THR A 66 0.35 24.05 -16.55
C THR A 66 0.43 23.85 -15.04
N LYS A 67 1.07 24.78 -14.32
CA LYS A 67 1.22 24.68 -12.86
C LYS A 67 -0.12 24.68 -12.12
N ASP A 68 -1.14 25.32 -12.67
CA ASP A 68 -2.42 25.56 -12.02
C ASP A 68 -3.54 24.63 -12.51
N GLU A 69 -3.20 23.65 -13.36
CA GLU A 69 -4.16 22.72 -13.96
C GLU A 69 -4.84 21.81 -12.94
N PHE A 70 -4.13 21.44 -11.87
CA PHE A 70 -4.64 20.58 -10.81
C PHE A 70 -4.79 21.34 -9.50
N PRO A 71 -5.91 21.14 -8.77
CA PRO A 71 -6.10 21.73 -7.46
C PRO A 71 -5.06 21.17 -6.48
N GLN A 72 -4.66 22.00 -5.50
CA GLN A 72 -3.57 21.65 -4.59
C GLN A 72 -3.82 20.37 -3.78
N TRP A 73 -5.07 20.12 -3.36
CA TRP A 73 -5.44 18.91 -2.62
C TRP A 73 -5.18 17.63 -3.43
N ALA A 74 -5.35 17.68 -4.76
CA ALA A 74 -5.11 16.52 -5.63
C ALA A 74 -3.61 16.24 -5.76
N LYS A 75 -2.78 17.30 -5.82
CA LYS A 75 -1.32 17.17 -5.79
C LYS A 75 -0.83 16.61 -4.45
N ASP A 76 -1.40 17.07 -3.35
CA ASP A 76 -1.08 16.60 -2.01
C ASP A 76 -1.49 15.12 -1.83
N LEU A 77 -2.70 14.74 -2.27
CA LEU A 77 -3.16 13.35 -2.24
C LEU A 77 -2.25 12.44 -3.08
N ARG A 78 -1.86 12.90 -4.28
CA ARG A 78 -0.93 12.16 -5.14
C ARG A 78 0.42 11.94 -4.47
N ARG A 79 0.93 12.96 -3.77
CA ARG A 79 2.19 12.86 -3.02
C ARG A 79 2.05 11.89 -1.85
N ALA A 80 0.95 11.96 -1.11
CA ALA A 80 0.66 11.04 -0.01
C ALA A 80 0.56 9.59 -0.48
N GLU A 81 -0.10 9.32 -1.61
CA GLU A 81 -0.18 8.00 -2.24
C GLU A 81 1.23 7.46 -2.58
N ILE A 82 2.05 8.27 -3.27
CA ILE A 82 3.41 7.89 -3.67
C ILE A 82 4.26 7.57 -2.44
N ILE A 83 4.18 8.38 -1.39
CA ILE A 83 4.99 8.20 -0.17
C ILE A 83 4.49 7.02 0.65
N PHE A 84 3.17 6.84 0.76
CA PHE A 84 2.57 5.68 1.41
C PHE A 84 3.05 4.40 0.73
N PHE A 85 2.71 4.18 -0.55
CA PHE A 85 3.11 2.95 -1.24
C PHE A 85 4.62 2.82 -1.41
N GLY A 86 5.35 3.93 -1.56
CA GLY A 86 6.82 3.92 -1.66
C GLY A 86 7.52 3.56 -0.35
N SER A 87 6.92 3.86 0.81
CA SER A 87 7.47 3.54 2.13
C SER A 87 7.01 2.18 2.68
N LEU A 88 5.94 1.60 2.14
CA LEU A 88 5.41 0.30 2.58
C LEU A 88 6.45 -0.84 2.67
N PRO A 89 7.33 -1.10 1.67
CA PRO A 89 8.28 -2.22 1.77
C PRO A 89 9.27 -2.06 2.93
N PHE A 90 9.69 -0.83 3.22
CA PHE A 90 10.57 -0.53 4.36
C PHE A 90 9.79 -0.60 5.68
N SER A 91 8.57 -0.08 5.70
CA SER A 91 7.69 -0.14 6.87
C SER A 91 7.36 -1.58 7.24
N PHE A 92 7.17 -2.45 6.25
CA PHE A 92 6.96 -3.88 6.45
C PHE A 92 8.16 -4.55 7.11
N LEU A 93 9.38 -4.24 6.68
CA LEU A 93 10.59 -4.75 7.33
C LEU A 93 10.66 -4.35 8.81
N PHE A 94 10.45 -3.07 9.13
CA PHE A 94 10.48 -2.62 10.53
C PHE A 94 9.33 -3.19 11.37
N ALA A 95 8.14 -3.31 10.78
CA ALA A 95 6.99 -3.93 11.44
C ALA A 95 7.24 -5.41 11.72
N PHE A 96 7.79 -6.14 10.75
CA PHE A 96 8.16 -7.54 10.89
C PHE A 96 9.13 -7.75 12.06
N GLU A 97 10.24 -7.00 12.09
CA GLU A 97 11.22 -7.07 13.18
C GLU A 97 10.62 -6.67 14.53
N GLY A 98 9.82 -5.59 14.55
CA GLY A 98 9.16 -5.12 15.77
C GLY A 98 8.22 -6.16 16.37
N VAL A 99 7.42 -6.83 15.53
CA VAL A 99 6.50 -7.90 15.96
C VAL A 99 7.29 -9.14 16.38
N GLU A 100 8.35 -9.53 15.68
CA GLU A 100 9.20 -10.65 16.09
C GLU A 100 9.83 -10.43 17.46
N ILE A 101 10.40 -9.25 17.69
CA ILE A 101 10.99 -8.87 18.98
C ILE A 101 9.90 -8.85 20.06
N GLY A 102 8.75 -8.23 19.79
CA GLY A 102 7.63 -8.17 20.72
C GLY A 102 7.15 -9.56 21.14
N ARG A 103 7.02 -10.46 20.16
CA ARG A 103 6.65 -11.85 20.38
C ARG A 103 7.70 -12.62 21.18
N TYR A 104 8.98 -12.45 20.87
CA TYR A 104 10.08 -13.08 21.61
C TYR A 104 10.07 -12.70 23.09
N LEU A 105 9.89 -11.40 23.38
CA LEU A 105 9.80 -10.90 24.75
C LEU A 105 8.55 -11.41 25.47
N ALA A 106 7.39 -11.43 24.80
CA ALA A 106 6.13 -11.92 25.37
C ALA A 106 6.18 -13.42 25.72
N HIS A 107 6.99 -14.22 25.01
CA HIS A 107 7.16 -15.66 25.25
C HIS A 107 8.36 -15.98 26.12
N GLY A 108 8.80 -15.05 26.98
CA GLY A 108 9.87 -15.32 27.94
C GLY A 108 11.21 -15.64 27.28
N GLN A 109 11.47 -15.09 26.10
CA GLN A 109 12.72 -15.25 25.36
C GLN A 109 12.99 -16.70 24.90
N ASP A 110 11.94 -17.49 24.68
CA ASP A 110 12.03 -18.84 24.11
C ASP A 110 12.76 -18.81 22.74
N PRO A 111 13.83 -19.61 22.54
CA PRO A 111 14.55 -19.74 21.28
C PRO A 111 13.66 -19.95 20.04
N ALA A 112 12.50 -20.59 20.19
CA ALA A 112 11.57 -20.84 19.10
C ALA A 112 10.93 -19.56 18.50
N TYR A 113 10.96 -18.45 19.25
CA TYR A 113 10.41 -17.15 18.85
C TYR A 113 11.50 -16.12 18.52
N GLN A 114 12.77 -16.53 18.41
CA GLN A 114 13.87 -15.61 18.12
C GLN A 114 13.64 -14.81 16.83
N PRO A 115 13.93 -13.51 16.84
CA PRO A 115 13.83 -12.69 15.65
C PRO A 115 14.89 -13.09 14.62
N TRP A 116 14.54 -12.95 13.36
CA TRP A 116 15.50 -12.92 12.28
C TRP A 116 16.44 -11.71 12.45
N PRO A 117 17.71 -11.77 12.05
CA PRO A 117 18.45 -12.92 11.52
C PRO A 117 19.03 -13.86 12.59
N PHE A 118 18.74 -13.66 13.88
CA PHE A 118 19.43 -14.32 15.00
C PHE A 118 18.82 -15.66 15.45
N ARG A 119 18.11 -16.35 14.57
CA ARG A 119 17.43 -17.61 14.91
C ARG A 119 18.44 -18.74 15.15
N SER A 120 18.29 -19.44 16.26
CA SER A 120 19.12 -20.63 16.60
C SER A 120 18.39 -21.96 16.40
N THR A 121 17.06 -21.94 16.35
CA THR A 121 16.20 -23.13 16.15
C THR A 121 15.22 -22.92 15.00
N ALA A 122 14.54 -24.00 14.58
CA ALA A 122 13.44 -23.89 13.63
C ALA A 122 12.35 -22.94 14.19
N PRO A 123 11.93 -21.90 13.43
CA PRO A 123 10.99 -20.92 13.93
C PRO A 123 9.59 -21.51 14.07
N ARG A 124 8.83 -21.01 15.05
CA ARG A 124 7.39 -21.26 15.13
C ARG A 124 6.67 -20.57 13.96
N GLU A 125 5.71 -21.29 13.38
CA GLU A 125 4.87 -20.76 12.32
C GLU A 125 4.01 -19.61 12.83
N TYR A 126 3.75 -18.65 11.94
CA TYR A 126 2.91 -17.51 12.25
C TYR A 126 1.43 -17.87 12.17
N THR A 127 0.68 -17.55 13.22
CA THR A 127 -0.78 -17.52 13.20
C THR A 127 -1.29 -16.38 12.32
N LEU A 128 -2.54 -16.48 11.85
CA LEU A 128 -3.18 -15.42 11.06
C LEU A 128 -3.21 -14.09 11.81
N GLU A 129 -3.42 -14.14 13.11
CA GLU A 129 -3.44 -12.96 13.96
C GLU A 129 -2.08 -12.24 13.93
N GLU A 130 -0.98 -12.96 14.18
CA GLU A 130 0.38 -12.41 14.12
C GLU A 130 0.73 -11.85 12.73
N GLN A 131 0.27 -12.49 11.66
CA GLN A 131 0.44 -11.96 10.31
C GLN A 131 -0.28 -10.62 10.13
N LEU A 132 -1.50 -10.50 10.67
CA LEU A 132 -2.25 -9.24 10.65
C LEU A 132 -1.58 -8.16 11.51
N TRP A 133 -0.98 -8.52 12.64
CA TRP A 133 -0.19 -7.58 13.44
C TRP A 133 0.99 -7.00 12.64
N VAL A 134 1.70 -7.83 11.87
CA VAL A 134 2.81 -7.38 11.01
C VAL A 134 2.29 -6.46 9.90
N VAL A 135 1.28 -6.90 9.14
CA VAL A 135 0.75 -6.13 8.00
C VAL A 135 0.10 -4.84 8.48
N GLY A 136 -0.69 -4.90 9.54
CA GLY A 136 -1.35 -3.74 10.14
C GLY A 136 -0.35 -2.70 10.64
N SER A 137 0.70 -3.13 11.34
CA SER A 137 1.77 -2.24 11.79
C SER A 137 2.49 -1.57 10.63
N ALA A 138 2.76 -2.31 9.55
CA ALA A 138 3.41 -1.78 8.35
C ALA A 138 2.57 -0.67 7.68
N ILE A 139 1.26 -0.91 7.54
CA ILE A 139 0.31 0.07 6.99
C ILE A 139 0.26 1.33 7.85
N VAL A 140 0.21 1.17 9.18
CA VAL A 140 0.18 2.30 10.11
C VAL A 140 1.48 3.11 10.03
N ILE A 141 2.65 2.47 10.08
CA ILE A 141 3.95 3.15 9.98
C ILE A 141 4.04 3.93 8.67
N SER A 142 3.67 3.32 7.55
CA SER A 142 3.69 3.97 6.24
C SER A 142 2.70 5.15 6.16
N GLY A 143 1.50 4.99 6.73
CA GLY A 143 0.52 6.07 6.86
C GLY A 143 1.04 7.24 7.66
N LEU A 144 1.77 6.98 8.76
CA LEU A 144 2.42 8.02 9.56
C LEU A 144 3.50 8.76 8.78
N VAL A 145 4.31 8.05 7.98
CA VAL A 145 5.32 8.68 7.11
C VAL A 145 4.66 9.62 6.11
N ALA A 146 3.60 9.18 5.43
CA ALA A 146 2.85 10.02 4.49
C ALA A 146 2.18 11.22 5.17
N LEU A 147 1.65 11.03 6.39
CA LEU A 147 1.02 12.09 7.18
C LEU A 147 2.03 13.15 7.62
N VAL A 148 3.21 12.73 8.09
CA VAL A 148 4.29 13.65 8.50
C VAL A 148 4.74 14.47 7.29
N ASP A 149 4.92 13.84 6.14
CA ASP A 149 5.28 14.54 4.91
C ASP A 149 4.22 15.58 4.50
N TYR A 150 2.94 15.21 4.58
CA TYR A 150 1.82 16.12 4.32
C TYR A 150 1.83 17.35 5.25
N ILE A 151 2.04 17.12 6.56
CA ILE A 151 2.09 18.20 7.56
C ILE A 151 3.27 19.14 7.27
N ILE A 152 4.44 18.61 6.95
CA ILE A 152 5.62 19.41 6.57
C ILE A 152 5.32 20.22 5.30
N GLY A 153 4.72 19.59 4.29
CA GLY A 153 4.34 20.26 3.05
C GLY A 153 3.34 21.40 3.28
N GLN A 154 2.38 21.22 4.19
CA GLN A 154 1.48 22.29 4.62
C GLN A 154 2.23 23.43 5.31
N ALA A 155 3.06 23.11 6.31
CA ALA A 155 3.78 24.11 7.10
C ALA A 155 4.74 24.97 6.26
N LEU A 156 5.38 24.37 5.26
CA LEU A 156 6.24 25.09 4.30
C LEU A 156 5.45 26.07 3.42
N ARG A 157 4.19 25.75 3.09
CA ARG A 157 3.32 26.64 2.30
C ARG A 157 2.66 27.73 3.14
N SER A 158 2.42 27.47 4.43
CA SER A 158 1.89 28.47 5.36
C SER A 158 2.95 29.46 5.86
N GLY A 159 4.25 29.16 5.68
CA GLY A 159 5.35 30.00 6.16
C GLY A 159 5.57 29.89 7.68
N GLU A 160 5.13 28.80 8.29
CA GLU A 160 5.27 28.54 9.73
C GLU A 160 6.62 27.90 10.11
N LEU A 161 7.47 27.60 9.12
CA LEU A 161 8.81 27.00 9.26
C LEU A 161 9.86 27.82 8.51
#